data_AF-A0A7R8H2C0-F1
#
_entry.id   AF-A0A7R8H2C0-F1
#
_cell.length_a   1.000
_cell.length_b   1.000
_cell.length_c   1.000
_cell.angle_alpha   90.00
_cell.angle_beta   90.00
_cell.angle_gamma   90.00
#
_symmetry.space_group_name_H-M   'P 1'
#
loop_
_entity.id
_entity.type
_entity.pdbx_description
1 polymer ?
#
loop_
_entity_poly.entity_id
_entity_poly.type
_entity_poly.pdbx_seq_one_letter_code
_entity_poly.pdbx_strand_id
1 'polypeptide(L)'
;MKDLIVTPHGKELCNRLVQAIISRYLKDNASTDAISNRLREVCPILYNNEDALNIAAKLNLEVIVSHFTAVHYFQGAVEVCLAAAAKRDPQGLALHYYKNNEPNEDDQGLEAFMTRMSCYGYITEMLRKLLDTGSILPGNVPGVPRSPGPLPPPDPNQIPPEEASVYAEKVLQTCLKKGTSHHPGTLLMFDLLWKHYEKTQSYAAAAKILSKLAERHSTEVTLKERLEYLSRAIMCVKSGEMGSETNAAGELLHDLEEKMEVARVQLQILDALNTHGGHEVSSAVSRLNSDLLDISTLYQDFAEPYELWECQLSVLHCAGHPDQMLIETLWEHIINAETRNEGGGPINPYLAKTKIAGLSTKIKTLGRIYASSQKYFPLEYIIKKLESYSCIAKEDYCWVFNSMLSIGVSMPKILEIYNKLCLSNDPIWFKNGSPNHLLVVLANILNTFAESPSSVSYHERRSFVVTCQDAVVSYLGQLYTKPDSASAALIKELKCIQAKLERL
;
A
#
# COMPACT_ATOMS: atom_id res chain seq x y z
N MET A 1 -32.56 34.67 65.05
CA MET A 1 -31.11 34.58 64.77
C MET A 1 -30.48 33.28 65.26
N LYS A 2 -30.77 32.82 66.50
CA LYS A 2 -30.32 31.50 67.00
C LYS A 2 -30.80 30.31 66.15
N ASP A 3 -32.01 30.37 65.60
CA ASP A 3 -32.54 29.29 64.74
C ASP A 3 -31.76 29.07 63.44
N LEU A 4 -31.09 30.11 62.92
CA LEU A 4 -30.32 30.04 61.67
C LEU A 4 -29.05 29.20 61.82
N ILE A 5 -28.49 29.12 63.03
CA ILE A 5 -27.20 28.47 63.32
C ILE A 5 -27.40 27.10 63.97
N VAL A 6 -28.51 26.92 64.71
CA VAL A 6 -28.75 25.72 65.52
C VAL A 6 -29.63 24.70 64.80
N THR A 7 -30.54 25.12 63.93
CA THR A 7 -31.42 24.17 63.22
C THR A 7 -30.75 23.60 61.96
N PRO A 8 -31.01 22.33 61.61
CA PRO A 8 -30.48 21.72 60.39
C PRO A 8 -30.87 22.50 59.13
N HIS A 9 -32.10 23.02 59.10
CA HIS A 9 -32.63 23.79 57.98
C HIS A 9 -31.95 25.16 57.85
N GLY A 10 -31.63 25.82 58.96
CA GLY A 10 -30.88 27.08 58.98
C GLY A 10 -29.44 26.91 58.48
N LYS A 11 -28.76 25.82 58.87
CA LYS A 11 -27.41 25.48 58.38
C LYS A 11 -27.40 25.18 56.88
N GLU A 12 -28.39 24.45 56.38
CA GLU A 12 -28.51 24.15 54.95
C GLU A 12 -28.70 25.43 54.11
N LEU A 13 -29.55 26.35 54.59
CA LEU A 13 -29.76 27.64 53.93
C LEU A 13 -28.48 28.49 53.90
N CYS A 14 -27.72 28.51 55.01
CA CYS A 14 -26.43 29.19 55.07
C CYS A 14 -25.40 28.57 54.12
N ASN A 15 -25.34 27.24 54.03
CA ASN A 15 -24.43 26.54 53.12
C ASN A 15 -24.77 26.85 51.65
N ARG A 16 -26.05 26.86 51.27
CA ARG A 16 -26.47 27.26 49.91
C ARG A 16 -26.11 28.71 49.61
N LEU A 17 -26.23 29.60 50.59
CA LEU A 17 -25.88 31.02 50.44
C LEU A 17 -24.37 31.21 50.26
N VAL A 18 -23.55 30.51 51.06
CA VAL A 18 -22.09 30.50 50.95
C VAL A 18 -21.66 29.96 49.58
N GLN A 19 -22.27 28.86 49.13
CA GLN A 19 -22.01 28.33 47.79
C GLN A 19 -22.41 29.32 46.69
N ALA A 20 -23.53 30.03 46.82
CA ALA A 20 -23.97 31.04 45.85
C ALA A 20 -23.02 32.26 45.81
N ILE A 21 -22.53 32.72 46.96
CA ILE A 21 -21.57 33.83 47.06
C ILE A 21 -20.24 33.44 46.40
N ILE A 22 -19.71 32.27 46.73
CA ILE A 22 -18.46 31.77 46.14
C ILE A 22 -18.63 31.55 44.64
N SER A 23 -19.76 30.98 44.20
CA SER A 23 -20.08 30.82 42.78
C SER A 23 -20.17 32.16 42.06
N ARG A 24 -20.64 33.22 42.73
CA ARG A 24 -20.67 34.57 42.16
C ARG A 24 -19.28 35.19 42.06
N TYR A 25 -18.43 35.02 43.06
CA TYR A 25 -17.02 35.45 42.99
C TYR A 25 -16.24 34.73 41.89
N LEU A 26 -16.48 33.43 41.72
CA LEU A 26 -15.94 32.66 40.60
C LEU A 26 -16.47 33.15 39.25
N LYS A 27 -17.75 33.52 39.16
CA LYS A 27 -18.37 34.08 37.96
C LYS A 27 -17.82 35.48 37.62
N ASP A 28 -17.44 36.25 38.63
CA ASP A 28 -16.88 37.60 38.50
C ASP A 28 -15.35 37.59 38.35
N ASN A 29 -14.72 36.42 38.13
CA ASN A 29 -13.26 36.24 38.00
C ASN A 29 -12.44 36.80 39.19
N ALA A 30 -13.06 36.95 40.36
CA ALA A 30 -12.38 37.44 41.55
C ALA A 30 -11.73 36.29 42.33
N SER A 31 -10.55 36.52 42.90
CA SER A 31 -9.91 35.54 43.79
C SER A 31 -10.87 35.16 44.93
N THR A 32 -11.06 33.86 45.11
CA THR A 32 -11.86 33.33 46.22
C THR A 32 -11.04 33.19 47.50
N ASP A 33 -9.74 33.52 47.48
CA ASP A 33 -8.83 33.34 48.61
C ASP A 33 -9.21 34.28 49.76
N ALA A 34 -9.46 35.55 49.48
CA ALA A 34 -9.83 36.54 50.48
C ALA A 34 -11.15 36.18 51.19
N ILE A 35 -12.13 35.69 50.43
CA ILE A 35 -13.43 35.30 50.98
C ILE A 35 -13.40 33.93 51.65
N SER A 36 -12.67 32.98 51.09
CA SER A 36 -12.48 31.67 51.72
C SER A 36 -11.74 31.80 53.05
N ASN A 37 -10.74 32.68 53.13
CA ASN A 37 -10.04 32.98 54.38
C ASN A 37 -10.97 33.67 55.39
N ARG A 38 -11.76 34.66 54.95
CA ARG A 38 -12.71 35.35 55.82
C ARG A 38 -13.84 34.45 56.33
N LEU A 39 -14.38 33.58 55.47
CA LEU A 39 -15.40 32.59 55.84
C LEU A 39 -14.85 31.54 56.81
N ARG A 40 -13.58 31.17 56.66
CA ARG A 40 -12.88 30.25 57.58
C ARG A 40 -12.61 30.88 58.94
N GLU A 41 -12.26 32.17 58.97
CA GLU A 41 -12.06 32.92 60.21
C GLU A 41 -13.36 33.17 60.97
N VAL A 42 -14.42 33.54 60.26
CA VAL A 42 -15.68 34.01 60.89
C VAL A 42 -16.67 32.88 61.11
N CYS A 43 -16.69 31.85 60.26
CA CYS A 43 -17.71 30.79 60.25
C CYS A 43 -17.17 29.37 59.99
N PRO A 44 -16.19 28.84 60.77
CA PRO A 44 -15.55 27.54 60.52
C PRO A 44 -16.50 26.33 60.63
N ILE A 45 -17.66 26.49 61.30
CA ILE A 45 -18.68 25.44 61.46
C ILE A 45 -19.58 25.32 60.21
N LEU A 46 -19.63 26.36 59.37
CA LEU A 46 -20.41 26.44 58.13
C LEU A 46 -19.54 26.34 56.87
N TYR A 47 -18.21 26.49 57.00
CA TYR A 47 -17.26 26.42 55.89
C TYR A 47 -15.94 25.81 56.37
N ASN A 48 -15.72 24.52 56.06
CA ASN A 48 -14.56 23.78 56.53
C ASN A 48 -13.47 23.64 55.44
N ASN A 49 -12.32 23.01 55.79
CA ASN A 49 -11.23 22.80 54.83
C ASN A 49 -11.62 21.85 53.68
N GLU A 50 -12.54 20.92 53.90
CA GLU A 50 -13.04 20.02 52.85
C GLU A 50 -13.93 20.77 51.85
N ASP A 51 -14.73 21.75 52.30
CA ASP A 51 -15.53 22.62 51.45
C ASP A 51 -14.63 23.51 50.57
N ALA A 52 -13.56 24.07 51.14
CA ALA A 52 -12.57 24.85 50.41
C ALA A 52 -11.79 24.00 49.38
N LEU A 53 -11.45 22.76 49.73
CA LEU A 53 -10.85 21.79 48.79
C LEU A 53 -11.84 21.34 47.71
N ASN A 54 -13.11 21.18 48.04
CA ASN A 54 -14.17 20.93 47.05
C ASN A 54 -14.37 22.11 46.10
N ILE A 55 -14.18 23.34 46.57
CA ILE A 55 -14.25 24.55 45.74
C ILE A 55 -13.00 24.71 44.87
N ALA A 56 -11.81 24.39 45.39
CA ALA A 56 -10.59 24.28 44.59
C ALA A 56 -10.71 23.13 43.55
N ALA A 57 -11.37 22.03 43.89
CA ALA A 57 -11.71 20.96 42.95
C ALA A 57 -12.77 21.38 41.91
N LYS A 58 -13.56 22.42 42.22
CA LYS A 58 -14.46 23.14 41.29
C LYS A 58 -13.78 24.30 40.55
N LEU A 59 -12.45 24.45 40.63
CA LEU A 59 -11.71 25.38 39.77
C LEU A 59 -12.22 25.21 38.35
N ASN A 60 -12.84 26.27 37.82
CA ASN A 60 -13.57 26.18 36.58
C ASN A 60 -12.55 25.88 35.47
N LEU A 61 -12.66 24.70 34.85
CA LEU A 61 -11.78 24.26 33.77
C LEU A 61 -11.74 25.33 32.66
N GLU A 62 -12.85 26.03 32.44
CA GLU A 62 -12.97 27.18 31.56
C GLU A 62 -12.00 28.32 31.92
N VAL A 63 -11.88 28.65 33.21
CA VAL A 63 -11.02 29.72 33.71
C VAL A 63 -9.55 29.34 33.56
N ILE A 64 -9.18 28.10 33.88
CA ILE A 64 -7.80 27.62 33.72
C ILE A 64 -7.41 27.61 32.24
N VAL A 65 -8.27 27.08 31.37
CA VAL A 65 -8.03 27.05 29.92
C VAL A 65 -7.94 28.48 29.37
N SER A 66 -8.78 29.40 29.84
CA SER A 66 -8.75 30.82 29.45
C SER A 66 -7.41 31.48 29.83
N HIS A 67 -6.95 31.30 31.07
CA HIS A 67 -5.66 31.85 31.50
C HIS A 67 -4.47 31.23 30.75
N PHE A 68 -4.49 29.91 30.55
CA PHE A 68 -3.45 29.22 29.78
C PHE A 68 -3.43 29.66 28.31
N THR A 69 -4.60 29.91 27.73
CA THR A 69 -4.74 30.47 26.37
C THR A 69 -4.16 31.89 26.30
N ALA A 70 -4.45 32.73 27.31
CA ALA A 70 -3.96 34.11 27.38
C ALA A 70 -2.43 34.19 27.49
N VAL A 71 -1.79 33.25 28.18
CA VAL A 71 -0.31 33.16 28.28
C VAL A 71 0.31 32.24 27.22
N HIS A 72 -0.45 31.85 26.19
CA HIS A 72 -0.03 31.01 25.07
C HIS A 72 0.49 29.61 25.45
N TYR A 73 0.08 29.10 26.63
CA TYR A 73 0.43 27.78 27.12
C TYR A 73 -0.60 26.71 26.73
N PHE A 74 -0.80 26.54 25.42
CA PHE A 74 -1.83 25.64 24.87
C PHE A 74 -1.60 24.16 25.21
N GLN A 75 -0.35 23.73 25.32
CA GLN A 75 -0.02 22.35 25.71
C GLN A 75 -0.52 22.03 27.12
N GLY A 76 -0.32 22.95 28.07
CA GLY A 76 -0.85 22.81 29.42
C GLY A 76 -2.37 22.81 29.46
N ALA A 77 -3.03 23.58 28.60
CA ALA A 77 -4.49 23.59 28.50
C ALA A 77 -5.04 22.23 28.04
N VAL A 78 -4.41 21.62 27.03
CA VAL A 78 -4.76 20.26 26.60
C VAL A 78 -4.51 19.24 27.72
N GLU A 79 -3.34 19.30 28.37
CA GLU A 79 -2.97 18.36 29.43
C GLU A 79 -3.93 18.44 30.63
N VAL A 80 -4.31 19.64 31.06
CA VAL A 80 -5.28 19.83 32.15
C VAL A 80 -6.68 19.36 31.75
N CYS A 81 -7.14 19.63 30.53
CA CYS A 81 -8.43 19.13 30.04
C CYS A 81 -8.47 17.60 29.97
N LEU A 82 -7.40 16.96 29.49
CA LEU A 82 -7.30 15.50 29.44
C LEU A 82 -7.21 14.88 30.83
N ALA A 83 -6.44 15.48 31.75
CA ALA A 83 -6.34 15.04 33.14
C ALA A 83 -7.69 15.21 33.87
N ALA A 84 -8.40 16.30 33.63
CA ALA A 84 -9.74 16.52 34.17
C ALA A 84 -10.74 15.48 33.64
N ALA A 85 -10.71 15.19 32.33
CA ALA A 85 -11.55 14.15 31.72
C ALA A 85 -11.27 12.75 32.30
N ALA A 86 -10.00 12.42 32.55
CA ALA A 86 -9.59 11.16 33.17
C ALA A 86 -10.00 11.07 34.65
N LYS A 87 -9.92 12.18 35.40
CA LYS A 87 -10.32 12.24 36.81
C LYS A 87 -11.84 12.19 37.00
N ARG A 88 -12.60 12.81 36.09
CA ARG A 88 -14.07 12.86 36.12
C ARG A 88 -14.72 11.54 35.67
N ASP A 89 -14.03 10.75 34.86
CA ASP A 89 -14.42 9.37 34.53
C ASP A 89 -13.23 8.42 34.76
N PRO A 90 -12.99 8.04 36.04
CA PRO A 90 -11.88 7.16 36.40
C PRO A 90 -12.14 5.69 36.06
N GLN A 91 -13.42 5.30 35.94
CA GLN A 91 -13.83 3.93 35.62
C GLN A 91 -13.92 3.69 34.10
N GLY A 92 -13.88 4.75 33.28
CA GLY A 92 -13.94 4.64 31.82
C GLY A 92 -15.35 4.34 31.30
N LEU A 93 -16.39 4.72 32.05
CA LEU A 93 -17.80 4.45 31.72
C LEU A 93 -18.21 5.11 30.40
N ALA A 94 -17.67 6.29 30.10
CA ALA A 94 -17.93 7.00 28.85
C ALA A 94 -17.47 6.21 27.61
N LEU A 95 -16.35 5.48 27.72
CA LEU A 95 -15.81 4.69 26.62
C LEU A 95 -16.64 3.41 26.41
N HIS A 96 -17.12 2.80 27.49
CA HIS A 96 -18.01 1.65 27.44
C HIS A 96 -19.35 2.02 26.78
N TYR A 97 -19.95 3.13 27.20
CA TYR A 97 -21.17 3.70 26.62
C TYR A 97 -21.05 3.91 25.11
N TYR A 98 -19.97 4.57 24.67
CA TYR A 98 -19.74 4.85 23.25
C TYR A 98 -19.52 3.58 22.40
N LYS A 99 -18.78 2.59 22.93
CA LYS A 99 -18.53 1.32 22.22
C LYS A 99 -19.78 0.45 22.05
N ASN A 100 -20.78 0.62 22.91
CA ASN A 100 -22.01 -0.17 22.90
C ASN A 100 -23.15 0.51 22.11
N ASN A 101 -22.82 1.43 21.19
CA ASN A 101 -23.78 2.18 20.36
C ASN A 101 -24.75 3.07 21.17
N GLU A 102 -24.26 3.70 22.24
CA GLU A 102 -25.02 4.72 22.99
C GLU A 102 -26.39 4.19 23.48
N PRO A 103 -26.40 3.13 24.31
CA PRO A 103 -27.64 2.51 24.75
C PRO A 103 -28.46 3.49 25.62
N ASN A 104 -29.71 3.73 25.23
CA ASN A 104 -30.63 4.67 25.91
C ASN A 104 -30.91 4.33 27.38
N GLU A 105 -30.53 3.13 27.85
CA GLU A 105 -30.76 2.65 29.22
C GLU A 105 -29.56 2.91 30.16
N ASP A 106 -28.40 3.32 29.62
CA ASP A 106 -27.17 3.54 30.40
C ASP A 106 -27.00 5.04 30.73
N ASP A 107 -27.83 5.53 31.66
CA ASP A 107 -27.80 6.91 32.14
C ASP A 107 -26.42 7.29 32.74
N GLN A 108 -25.75 6.34 33.39
CA GLN A 108 -24.43 6.54 33.99
C GLN A 108 -23.34 6.70 32.92
N GLY A 109 -23.40 5.88 31.88
CA GLY A 109 -22.54 5.98 30.71
C GLY A 109 -22.74 7.30 29.94
N LEU A 110 -23.99 7.73 29.76
CA LEU A 110 -24.34 9.00 29.14
C LEU A 110 -23.80 10.19 29.94
N GLU A 111 -23.97 10.21 31.26
CA GLU A 111 -23.46 11.28 32.13
C GLU A 111 -21.92 11.37 32.08
N ALA A 112 -21.24 10.23 32.13
CA ALA A 112 -19.79 10.16 31.98
C ALA A 112 -19.33 10.66 30.60
N PHE A 113 -20.05 10.28 29.53
CA PHE A 113 -19.79 10.72 28.16
C PHE A 113 -19.95 12.24 28.00
N MET A 114 -21.07 12.82 28.46
CA MET A 114 -21.31 14.26 28.42
C MET A 114 -20.25 15.03 29.21
N THR A 115 -19.85 14.51 30.37
CA THR A 115 -18.83 15.13 31.22
C THR A 115 -17.46 15.16 30.54
N ARG A 116 -17.06 14.08 29.87
CA ARG A 116 -15.83 14.05 29.06
C ARG A 116 -15.93 14.96 27.83
N MET A 117 -17.05 14.95 27.12
CA MET A 117 -17.28 15.80 25.96
C MET A 117 -17.21 17.29 26.32
N SER A 118 -17.71 17.69 27.49
CA SER A 118 -17.54 19.07 28.00
C SER A 118 -16.06 19.42 28.19
N CYS A 119 -15.23 18.51 28.71
CA CYS A 119 -13.79 18.75 28.86
C CYS A 119 -13.09 18.89 27.49
N TYR A 120 -13.46 18.06 26.52
CA TYR A 120 -12.94 18.14 25.15
C TYR A 120 -13.43 19.39 24.41
N GLY A 121 -14.63 19.88 24.72
CA GLY A 121 -15.20 21.12 24.17
C GLY A 121 -14.31 22.34 24.39
N TYR A 122 -13.61 22.43 25.52
CA TYR A 122 -12.65 23.51 25.75
C TYR A 122 -11.43 23.41 24.83
N ILE A 123 -10.98 22.19 24.50
CA ILE A 123 -9.85 21.96 23.58
C ILE A 123 -10.26 22.34 22.16
N THR A 124 -11.44 21.92 21.71
CA THR A 124 -11.94 22.21 20.36
C THR A 124 -12.23 23.70 20.17
N GLU A 125 -12.76 24.36 21.19
CA GLU A 125 -13.00 25.81 21.17
C GLU A 125 -11.69 26.61 21.13
N MET A 126 -10.69 26.20 21.91
CA MET A 126 -9.35 26.79 21.86
C MET A 126 -8.70 26.61 20.49
N LEU A 127 -8.78 25.40 19.91
CA LEU A 127 -8.29 25.12 18.56
C LEU A 127 -9.01 25.96 17.49
N ARG A 128 -10.33 26.11 17.60
CA ARG A 128 -11.14 26.93 16.68
C ARG A 128 -10.69 28.39 16.70
N LYS A 129 -10.50 28.97 17.89
CA LYS A 129 -9.98 30.34 18.04
C LYS A 129 -8.60 30.51 17.41
N LEU A 130 -7.70 29.52 17.57
CA LEU A 130 -6.37 29.55 16.97
C LEU A 130 -6.43 29.45 15.44
N LEU A 131 -7.27 28.57 14.89
CA LEU A 131 -7.47 28.42 13.44
C LEU A 131 -8.11 29.67 12.81
N ASP A 132 -9.11 30.26 13.48
CA ASP A 132 -9.75 31.50 13.03
C ASP A 132 -8.73 32.65 12.99
N THR A 133 -7.88 32.75 14.02
CA THR A 133 -6.81 33.78 14.10
C THR A 133 -5.72 33.54 13.06
N GLY A 134 -5.32 32.29 12.83
CA GLY A 134 -4.32 31.92 11.83
C GLY A 134 -4.79 32.05 10.38
N SER A 135 -6.11 32.12 10.15
CA SER A 135 -6.70 32.33 8.82
C SER A 135 -6.78 33.81 8.41
N ILE A 136 -6.40 34.73 9.30
CA ILE A 136 -6.40 36.18 9.02
C ILE A 136 -5.21 36.49 8.10
N LEU A 137 -5.51 36.80 6.83
CA LEU A 137 -4.52 37.25 5.85
C LEU A 137 -3.81 38.53 6.31
N PRO A 138 -2.49 38.68 6.08
CA PRO A 138 -1.77 39.91 6.40
C PRO A 138 -2.33 41.07 5.56
N GLY A 139 -3.22 41.88 6.17
CA GLY A 139 -3.84 43.05 5.53
C GLY A 139 -5.31 43.28 5.87
N ASN A 140 -6.04 42.29 6.40
CA ASN A 140 -7.47 42.43 6.75
C ASN A 140 -7.68 42.44 8.27
N VAL A 141 -7.02 43.39 8.96
CA VAL A 141 -7.38 43.71 10.34
C VAL A 141 -8.68 44.52 10.30
N PRO A 142 -9.81 44.05 10.85
CA PRO A 142 -11.05 44.81 10.81
C PRO A 142 -10.89 46.06 11.69
N GLY A 143 -10.87 47.24 11.07
CA GLY A 143 -11.06 48.50 11.79
C GLY A 143 -9.86 49.45 11.91
N VAL A 144 -8.88 49.45 10.99
CA VAL A 144 -7.91 50.56 10.92
C VAL A 144 -8.54 51.74 10.14
N PRO A 145 -8.87 52.88 10.76
CA PRO A 145 -9.33 54.07 10.05
C PRO A 145 -8.16 54.65 9.24
N ARG A 146 -8.42 55.17 8.03
CA ARG A 146 -7.42 55.74 7.10
C ARG A 146 -6.81 57.09 7.55
N SER A 147 -6.65 57.33 8.85
CA SER A 147 -5.97 58.53 9.37
C SER A 147 -5.03 58.16 10.52
N PRO A 148 -3.80 58.69 10.55
CA PRO A 148 -2.74 58.21 11.43
C PRO A 148 -2.96 58.70 12.86
N GLY A 149 -3.68 57.91 13.65
CA GLY A 149 -3.48 57.91 15.10
C GLY A 149 -2.24 57.08 15.43
N PRO A 150 -1.52 57.38 16.52
CA PRO A 150 -0.48 56.49 17.01
C PRO A 150 -1.10 55.11 17.24
N LEU A 151 -0.46 54.07 16.69
CA LEU A 151 -0.90 52.69 16.83
C LEU A 151 -1.11 52.39 18.33
N PRO A 152 -2.26 51.83 18.75
CA PRO A 152 -2.36 51.31 20.10
C PRO A 152 -1.22 50.30 20.31
N PRO A 153 -0.58 50.26 21.49
CA PRO A 153 0.46 49.28 21.76
C PRO A 153 -0.12 47.89 21.47
N PRO A 154 0.63 47.00 20.78
CA PRO A 154 0.16 45.65 20.50
C PRO A 154 -0.25 45.01 21.82
N ASP A 155 -1.48 44.51 21.89
CA ASP A 155 -1.98 43.80 23.07
C ASP A 155 -1.01 42.64 23.34
N PRO A 156 -0.38 42.56 24.53
CA PRO A 156 0.58 41.50 24.85
C PRO A 156 -0.02 40.09 24.73
N ASN A 157 -1.35 39.97 24.70
CA ASN A 157 -2.06 38.71 24.59
C ASN A 157 -2.56 38.40 23.16
N GLN A 158 -2.33 39.28 22.17
CA GLN A 158 -2.71 39.01 20.77
C GLN A 158 -1.64 38.21 20.06
N ILE A 159 -2.03 37.00 19.63
CA ILE A 159 -1.16 36.09 18.89
C ILE A 159 -1.11 36.55 17.43
N PRO A 160 0.09 36.74 16.85
CA PRO A 160 0.23 36.96 15.41
C PRO A 160 -0.39 35.80 14.62
N PRO A 161 -1.05 36.05 13.46
CA PRO A 161 -1.66 34.99 12.65
C PRO A 161 -0.70 33.84 12.29
N GLU A 162 0.57 34.16 12.02
CA GLU A 162 1.62 33.18 11.74
C GLU A 162 1.88 32.26 12.94
N GLU A 163 2.05 32.83 14.14
CA GLU A 163 2.26 32.07 15.37
C GLU A 163 1.01 31.26 15.77
N ALA A 164 -0.19 31.82 15.58
CA ALA A 164 -1.45 31.13 15.86
C ALA A 164 -1.60 29.87 15.00
N SER A 165 -1.19 29.92 13.74
CA SER A 165 -1.18 28.76 12.84
C SER A 165 -0.22 27.67 13.33
N VAL A 166 0.98 28.05 13.78
CA VAL A 166 2.00 27.13 14.34
C VAL A 166 1.50 26.47 15.63
N TYR A 167 0.87 27.23 16.52
CA TYR A 167 0.28 26.68 17.74
C TYR A 167 -0.89 25.73 17.46
N ALA A 168 -1.76 26.06 16.51
CA ALA A 168 -2.86 25.18 16.09
C ALA A 168 -2.33 23.84 15.56
N GLU A 169 -1.30 23.87 14.72
CA GLU A 169 -0.66 22.66 14.17
C GLU A 169 0.00 21.82 15.27
N LYS A 170 0.71 22.44 16.22
CA LYS A 170 1.34 21.75 17.35
C LYS A 170 0.32 21.07 18.28
N VAL A 171 -0.80 21.74 18.55
CA VAL A 171 -1.89 21.18 19.37
C VAL A 171 -2.55 20.01 18.63
N LEU A 172 -2.88 20.18 17.35
CA LEU A 172 -3.46 19.13 16.51
C LEU A 172 -2.56 17.89 16.46
N GLN A 173 -1.26 18.08 16.24
CA GLN A 173 -0.28 16.98 16.23
C GLN A 173 -0.24 16.25 17.58
N THR A 174 -0.29 16.98 18.70
CA THR A 174 -0.27 16.38 20.04
C THR A 174 -1.53 15.55 20.29
N CYS A 175 -2.69 16.06 19.89
CA CYS A 175 -3.97 15.35 19.99
C CYS A 175 -3.96 14.07 19.14
N LEU A 176 -3.48 14.13 17.89
CA LEU A 176 -3.41 12.97 17.00
C LEU A 176 -2.41 11.90 17.50
N LYS A 177 -1.26 12.31 18.04
CA LYS A 177 -0.28 11.38 18.63
C LYS A 177 -0.82 10.67 19.87
N LYS A 178 -1.46 11.42 20.79
CA LYS A 178 -2.08 10.83 21.99
C LYS A 178 -3.25 9.94 21.60
N GLY A 179 -4.07 10.37 20.64
CA GLY A 179 -5.21 9.60 20.13
C GLY A 179 -4.83 8.26 19.51
N THR A 180 -3.82 8.24 18.64
CA THR A 180 -3.31 6.99 18.03
C THR A 180 -2.67 6.04 19.05
N SER A 181 -2.13 6.56 20.15
CA SER A 181 -1.56 5.74 21.24
C SER A 181 -2.63 5.12 22.15
N HIS A 182 -3.68 5.87 22.47
CA HIS A 182 -4.77 5.41 23.34
C HIS A 182 -5.81 4.56 22.60
N HIS A 183 -5.98 4.79 21.29
CA HIS A 183 -6.94 4.07 20.45
C HIS A 183 -6.27 3.57 19.16
N PRO A 184 -5.43 2.52 19.25
CA PRO A 184 -4.80 1.93 18.07
C PRO A 184 -5.83 1.34 17.08
N GLY A 185 -7.07 1.15 17.54
CA GLY A 185 -8.21 0.69 16.75
C GLY A 185 -8.62 1.61 15.61
N THR A 186 -8.52 2.93 15.80
CA THR A 186 -9.22 3.92 14.98
C THR A 186 -8.41 4.32 13.75
N LEU A 187 -8.71 3.72 12.59
CA LEU A 187 -8.03 3.99 11.31
C LEU A 187 -8.06 5.47 10.92
N LEU A 188 -9.18 6.16 11.19
CA LEU A 188 -9.35 7.58 10.88
C LEU A 188 -8.28 8.47 11.54
N MET A 189 -7.83 8.14 12.75
CA MET A 189 -6.82 8.95 13.45
C MET A 189 -5.43 8.80 12.82
N PHE A 190 -5.09 7.60 12.37
CA PHE A 190 -3.86 7.36 11.61
C PHE A 190 -3.94 8.00 10.22
N ASP A 191 -5.11 7.96 9.58
CA ASP A 191 -5.35 8.60 8.29
C ASP A 191 -5.14 10.13 8.35
N LEU A 192 -5.70 10.78 9.37
CA LEU A 192 -5.49 12.20 9.61
C LEU A 192 -4.04 12.54 9.99
N LEU A 193 -3.37 11.64 10.73
CA LEU A 193 -2.00 11.86 11.18
C LEU A 193 -0.99 11.84 10.02
N TRP A 194 -1.09 10.90 9.08
CA TRP A 194 -0.17 10.89 7.94
C TRP A 194 -0.41 12.07 7.01
N LYS A 195 -1.68 12.46 6.76
CA LYS A 195 -2.04 13.66 5.99
C LYS A 195 -1.48 14.94 6.61
N HIS A 196 -1.52 15.02 7.94
CA HIS A 196 -0.89 16.12 8.68
C HIS A 196 0.63 16.13 8.49
N TYR A 197 1.29 14.97 8.56
CA TYR A 197 2.74 14.89 8.34
C TYR A 197 3.14 15.25 6.91
N GLU A 198 2.34 14.89 5.91
CA GLU A 198 2.55 15.31 4.52
C GLU A 198 2.44 16.83 4.38
N LYS A 199 1.41 17.46 4.97
CA LYS A 199 1.22 18.92 4.96
C LYS A 199 2.38 19.65 5.64
N THR A 200 2.88 19.11 6.74
CA THR A 200 3.99 19.69 7.53
C THR A 200 5.39 19.34 6.99
N GLN A 201 5.46 18.74 5.78
CA GLN A 201 6.71 18.31 5.11
C GLN A 201 7.54 17.30 5.94
N SER A 202 6.93 16.61 6.89
CA SER A 202 7.56 15.56 7.68
C SER A 202 7.39 14.20 7.00
N TYR A 203 7.97 14.06 5.81
CA TYR A 203 7.74 12.90 4.94
C TYR A 203 8.16 11.56 5.54
N ALA A 204 9.28 11.51 6.27
CA ALA A 204 9.74 10.30 6.94
C ALA A 204 8.77 9.82 8.04
N ALA A 205 8.13 10.77 8.76
CA ALA A 205 7.11 10.43 9.76
C ALA A 205 5.82 9.96 9.09
N ALA A 206 5.40 10.59 7.98
CA ALA A 206 4.25 10.16 7.18
C ALA A 206 4.45 8.72 6.66
N ALA A 207 5.60 8.42 6.07
CA ALA A 207 5.93 7.10 5.54
C ALA A 207 5.89 6.00 6.61
N LYS A 208 6.40 6.28 7.82
CA LYS A 208 6.34 5.35 8.96
C LYS A 208 4.91 5.05 9.41
N ILE A 209 4.02 6.06 9.39
CA ILE A 209 2.60 5.84 9.72
C ILE A 209 1.90 5.04 8.61
N LEU A 210 2.18 5.34 7.35
CA LEU A 210 1.63 4.61 6.20
C LEU A 210 2.09 3.14 6.16
N SER A 211 3.36 2.86 6.46
CA SER A 211 3.86 1.47 6.60
C SER A 211 3.10 0.72 7.69
N LYS A 212 2.91 1.36 8.87
CA LYS A 212 2.15 0.76 9.97
C LYS A 212 0.68 0.53 9.62
N LEU A 213 0.07 1.43 8.84
CA LEU A 213 -1.30 1.25 8.34
C LEU A 213 -1.38 0.06 7.37
N ALA A 214 -0.42 -0.09 6.48
CA ALA A 214 -0.37 -1.19 5.53
C ALA A 214 -0.13 -2.56 6.20
N GLU A 215 0.65 -2.61 7.28
CA GLU A 215 0.98 -3.84 8.01
C GLU A 215 -0.07 -4.28 9.05
N ARG A 216 -1.00 -3.39 9.43
CA ARG A 216 -1.93 -3.64 10.51
C ARG A 216 -3.01 -4.66 10.12
N HIS A 217 -3.24 -5.67 10.96
CA HIS A 217 -4.39 -6.56 10.81
C HIS A 217 -5.71 -5.78 10.82
N SER A 218 -6.47 -5.88 9.74
CA SER A 218 -7.77 -5.19 9.60
C SER A 218 -8.60 -5.84 8.51
N THR A 219 -9.88 -6.08 8.80
CA THR A 219 -10.89 -6.50 7.82
C THR A 219 -11.55 -5.31 7.12
N GLU A 220 -11.30 -4.08 7.58
CA GLU A 220 -11.87 -2.85 7.02
C GLU A 220 -11.06 -2.30 5.84
N VAL A 221 -9.79 -2.70 5.72
CA VAL A 221 -8.86 -2.20 4.68
C VAL A 221 -8.55 -3.34 3.71
N THR A 222 -8.87 -3.13 2.45
CA THR A 222 -8.59 -4.08 1.37
C THR A 222 -7.09 -4.11 1.01
N LEU A 223 -6.64 -5.20 0.40
CA LEU A 223 -5.25 -5.30 -0.05
C LEU A 223 -4.89 -4.17 -1.03
N LYS A 224 -5.81 -3.75 -1.89
CA LYS A 224 -5.59 -2.63 -2.83
C LYS A 224 -5.29 -1.32 -2.11
N GLU A 225 -6.05 -1.00 -1.06
CA GLU A 225 -5.81 0.18 -0.22
C GLU A 225 -4.47 0.09 0.53
N ARG A 226 -4.04 -1.11 0.96
CA ARG A 226 -2.71 -1.33 1.55
C ARG A 226 -1.58 -1.04 0.54
N LEU A 227 -1.73 -1.48 -0.72
CA LEU A 227 -0.79 -1.12 -1.78
C LEU A 227 -0.78 0.40 -2.03
N GLU A 228 -1.93 1.07 -1.96
CA GLU A 228 -1.97 2.54 -2.04
C GLU A 228 -1.20 3.20 -0.89
N TYR A 229 -1.36 2.73 0.35
CA TYR A 229 -0.59 3.22 1.48
C TYR A 229 0.91 3.01 1.31
N LEU A 230 1.35 1.82 0.86
CA LEU A 230 2.76 1.55 0.57
C LEU A 230 3.28 2.45 -0.56
N SER A 231 2.49 2.66 -1.63
CA SER A 231 2.89 3.50 -2.76
C SER A 231 3.08 4.97 -2.34
N ARG A 232 2.19 5.46 -1.46
CA ARG A 232 2.30 6.80 -0.87
C ARG A 232 3.50 6.88 0.08
N ALA A 233 3.75 5.84 0.88
CA ALA A 233 4.92 5.80 1.75
C ALA A 233 6.22 5.92 0.96
N ILE A 234 6.37 5.15 -0.13
CA ILE A 234 7.52 5.21 -1.05
C ILE A 234 7.65 6.61 -1.65
N MET A 235 6.56 7.21 -2.11
CA MET A 235 6.57 8.57 -2.66
C MET A 235 6.98 9.61 -1.62
N CYS A 236 6.52 9.49 -0.37
CA CYS A 236 6.92 10.37 0.72
C CYS A 236 8.44 10.27 0.97
N VAL A 237 8.99 9.05 1.09
CA VAL A 237 10.44 8.87 1.31
C VAL A 237 11.25 9.46 0.16
N LYS A 238 10.88 9.16 -1.10
CA LYS A 238 11.55 9.70 -2.29
C LYS A 238 11.47 11.23 -2.40
N SER A 239 10.36 11.82 -1.96
CA SER A 239 10.19 13.28 -1.94
C SER A 239 11.04 13.97 -0.86
N GLY A 240 11.32 13.27 0.26
CA GLY A 240 12.18 13.77 1.33
C GLY A 240 13.69 13.68 1.04
N GLU A 241 14.09 12.81 0.10
CA GLU A 241 15.50 12.59 -0.28
C GLU A 241 16.12 13.73 -1.09
N MET A 242 15.34 14.69 -1.57
CA MET A 242 15.83 15.82 -2.38
C MET A 242 16.78 16.77 -1.60
N GLY A 243 17.04 16.54 -0.31
CA GLY A 243 17.92 17.40 0.50
C GLY A 243 18.65 16.75 1.68
N SER A 244 18.54 15.44 1.93
CA SER A 244 19.24 14.78 3.05
C SER A 244 19.50 13.29 2.81
N GLU A 245 20.73 12.93 2.45
CA GLU A 245 21.20 11.54 2.36
C GLU A 245 21.39 10.95 3.76
N THR A 246 20.28 10.58 4.42
CA THR A 246 20.36 9.81 5.67
C THR A 246 20.21 8.32 5.36
N ASN A 247 21.17 7.50 5.81
CA ASN A 247 21.14 6.04 5.61
C ASN A 247 19.83 5.40 6.09
N ALA A 248 19.19 5.95 7.12
CA ALA A 248 17.91 5.46 7.65
C ALA A 248 16.71 5.68 6.72
N ALA A 249 16.76 6.69 5.82
CA ALA A 249 15.72 6.89 4.82
C ALA A 249 15.85 5.88 3.68
N GLY A 250 17.08 5.58 3.24
CA GLY A 250 17.37 4.56 2.23
C GLY A 250 17.02 3.14 2.70
N GLU A 251 17.30 2.80 3.97
CA GLU A 251 16.88 1.53 4.57
C GLU A 251 15.35 1.40 4.59
N LEU A 252 14.65 2.44 5.06
CA LEU A 252 13.19 2.46 5.04
C LEU A 252 12.62 2.38 3.61
N LEU A 253 13.26 3.01 2.63
CA LEU A 253 12.84 2.95 1.24
C LEU A 253 12.96 1.52 0.71
N HIS A 254 14.08 0.86 0.96
CA HIS A 254 14.32 -0.51 0.55
C HIS A 254 13.28 -1.46 1.18
N ASP A 255 13.07 -1.35 2.50
CA ASP A 255 12.05 -2.13 3.22
C ASP A 255 10.65 -1.95 2.62
N LEU A 256 10.27 -0.72 2.23
CA LEU A 256 8.98 -0.42 1.62
C LEU A 256 8.87 -0.97 0.20
N GLU A 257 9.95 -0.93 -0.58
CA GLU A 257 10.01 -1.48 -1.94
C GLU A 257 9.90 -3.01 -1.91
N GLU A 258 10.60 -3.70 -1.03
CA GLU A 258 10.47 -5.16 -0.84
C GLU A 258 9.05 -5.55 -0.43
N LYS A 259 8.47 -4.83 0.55
CA LYS A 259 7.06 -5.05 0.96
C LYS A 259 6.08 -4.81 -0.18
N MET A 260 6.34 -3.82 -1.03
CA MET A 260 5.51 -3.56 -2.22
C MET A 260 5.58 -4.72 -3.21
N GLU A 261 6.74 -5.33 -3.41
CA GLU A 261 6.89 -6.50 -4.29
C GLU A 261 6.10 -7.70 -3.75
N VAL A 262 6.23 -8.02 -2.46
CA VAL A 262 5.48 -9.10 -1.82
C VAL A 262 3.97 -8.83 -1.85
N ALA A 263 3.54 -7.60 -1.56
CA ALA A 263 2.12 -7.22 -1.62
C ALA A 263 1.52 -7.32 -3.03
N ARG A 264 2.32 -7.07 -4.08
CA ARG A 264 1.90 -7.27 -5.48
C ARG A 264 1.73 -8.74 -5.82
N VAL A 265 2.64 -9.61 -5.35
CA VAL A 265 2.50 -11.06 -5.49
C VAL A 265 1.25 -11.55 -4.76
N GLN A 266 1.01 -11.06 -3.55
CA GLN A 266 -0.21 -11.34 -2.80
C GLN A 266 -1.49 -10.90 -3.55
N LEU A 267 -1.46 -9.74 -4.22
CA LEU A 267 -2.57 -9.27 -5.05
C LEU A 267 -2.80 -10.15 -6.28
N GLN A 268 -1.72 -10.63 -6.93
CA GLN A 268 -1.84 -11.59 -8.04
C GLN A 268 -2.49 -12.90 -7.59
N ILE A 269 -2.11 -13.42 -6.42
CA ILE A 269 -2.74 -14.60 -5.82
C ILE A 269 -4.22 -14.34 -5.54
N LEU A 270 -4.55 -13.18 -4.96
CA LEU A 270 -5.93 -12.78 -4.68
C LEU A 270 -6.79 -12.74 -5.95
N ASP A 271 -6.30 -12.10 -7.01
CA ASP A 271 -7.01 -12.01 -8.30
C ASP A 271 -7.16 -13.39 -8.97
N ALA A 272 -6.13 -14.24 -8.89
CA ALA A 272 -6.17 -15.60 -9.40
C ALA A 272 -7.22 -16.44 -8.65
N LEU A 273 -7.26 -16.37 -7.32
CA LEU A 273 -8.24 -17.07 -6.49
C LEU A 273 -9.68 -16.62 -6.77
N ASN A 274 -9.91 -15.31 -6.91
CA ASN A 274 -11.22 -14.77 -7.28
C ASN A 274 -11.72 -15.31 -8.63
N THR A 275 -10.81 -15.67 -9.53
CA THR A 275 -11.14 -16.25 -10.85
C THR A 275 -11.47 -17.76 -10.76
N HIS A 276 -10.86 -18.50 -9.83
CA HIS A 276 -11.10 -19.95 -9.67
C HIS A 276 -12.49 -20.27 -9.10
N GLY A 277 -12.99 -19.42 -8.18
CA GLY A 277 -14.31 -19.61 -7.54
C GLY A 277 -14.36 -20.80 -6.57
N GLY A 278 -15.24 -20.74 -5.55
CA GLY A 278 -15.43 -21.83 -4.58
C GLY A 278 -15.69 -21.34 -3.15
N HIS A 279 -16.24 -22.20 -2.29
CA HIS A 279 -16.57 -21.84 -0.90
C HIS A 279 -15.32 -21.78 -0.01
N GLU A 280 -14.32 -22.64 -0.24
CA GLU A 280 -13.03 -22.61 0.47
C GLU A 280 -12.22 -21.33 0.12
N VAL A 281 -12.39 -20.84 -1.11
CA VAL A 281 -11.73 -19.63 -1.64
C VAL A 281 -12.14 -18.37 -0.86
N SER A 282 -13.38 -18.28 -0.36
CA SER A 282 -13.84 -17.09 0.36
C SER A 282 -13.07 -16.85 1.67
N SER A 283 -12.73 -17.93 2.38
CA SER A 283 -11.92 -17.84 3.61
C SER A 283 -10.47 -17.41 3.31
N ALA A 284 -9.88 -17.95 2.25
CA ALA A 284 -8.55 -17.58 1.78
C ALA A 284 -8.48 -16.11 1.32
N VAL A 285 -9.49 -15.65 0.57
CA VAL A 285 -9.64 -14.25 0.12
C VAL A 285 -9.75 -13.30 1.31
N SER A 286 -10.49 -13.66 2.36
CA SER A 286 -10.57 -12.85 3.57
C SER A 286 -9.22 -12.74 4.28
N ARG A 287 -8.49 -13.86 4.41
CA ARG A 287 -7.15 -13.88 5.00
C ARG A 287 -6.15 -13.04 4.20
N LEU A 288 -6.17 -13.13 2.87
CA LEU A 288 -5.33 -12.32 1.98
C LEU A 288 -5.63 -10.82 1.99
N ASN A 289 -6.84 -10.40 2.38
CA ASN A 289 -7.15 -8.97 2.55
C ASN A 289 -6.80 -8.46 3.97
N SER A 290 -6.77 -9.35 4.95
CA SER A 290 -6.66 -8.98 6.36
C SER A 290 -5.25 -8.58 6.79
N ASP A 291 -4.22 -9.17 6.17
CA ASP A 291 -2.81 -8.99 6.54
C ASP A 291 -1.89 -8.94 5.31
N LEU A 292 -0.72 -8.30 5.45
CA LEU A 292 0.40 -8.51 4.53
C LEU A 292 1.16 -9.76 4.97
N LEU A 293 1.15 -10.79 4.13
CA LEU A 293 1.73 -12.09 4.44
C LEU A 293 3.18 -12.18 3.95
N ASP A 294 3.97 -13.04 4.58
CA ASP A 294 5.32 -13.32 4.10
C ASP A 294 5.30 -14.21 2.84
N ILE A 295 6.40 -14.16 2.10
CA ILE A 295 6.54 -14.84 0.81
C ILE A 295 6.43 -16.37 0.91
N SER A 296 6.82 -16.94 2.05
CA SER A 296 6.78 -18.39 2.30
C SER A 296 5.36 -18.87 2.56
N THR A 297 4.59 -18.10 3.33
CA THR A 297 3.17 -18.32 3.61
C THR A 297 2.36 -18.18 2.32
N LEU A 298 2.67 -17.18 1.48
CA LEU A 298 2.04 -17.04 0.16
C LEU A 298 2.27 -18.27 -0.73
N TYR A 299 3.46 -18.89 -0.66
CA TYR A 299 3.74 -20.12 -1.39
C TYR A 299 2.95 -21.31 -0.83
N GLN A 300 3.15 -21.63 0.45
CA GLN A 300 2.71 -22.87 1.09
C GLN A 300 1.21 -22.92 1.34
N ASP A 301 0.60 -21.80 1.75
CA ASP A 301 -0.81 -21.78 2.15
C ASP A 301 -1.76 -21.41 0.99
N PHE A 302 -1.23 -20.84 -0.11
CA PHE A 302 -2.06 -20.32 -1.20
C PHE A 302 -1.59 -20.75 -2.59
N ALA A 303 -0.32 -20.52 -2.96
CA ALA A 303 0.11 -20.78 -4.33
C ALA A 303 0.15 -22.28 -4.66
N GLU A 304 0.67 -23.10 -3.76
CA GLU A 304 0.77 -24.57 -3.91
C GLU A 304 -0.58 -25.28 -3.78
N PRO A 305 -1.40 -25.06 -2.74
CA PRO A 305 -2.66 -25.82 -2.54
C PRO A 305 -3.70 -25.56 -3.62
N TYR A 306 -3.71 -24.36 -4.21
CA TYR A 306 -4.65 -23.98 -5.26
C TYR A 306 -4.07 -24.15 -6.68
N GLU A 307 -2.91 -24.79 -6.82
CA GLU A 307 -2.27 -25.07 -8.13
C GLU A 307 -2.04 -23.79 -8.98
N LEU A 308 -1.75 -22.66 -8.35
CA LEU A 308 -1.56 -21.37 -9.00
C LEU A 308 -0.13 -21.23 -9.56
N TRP A 309 0.18 -21.96 -10.63
CA TRP A 309 1.56 -22.08 -11.17
C TRP A 309 2.23 -20.74 -11.52
N GLU A 310 1.48 -19.78 -12.06
CA GLU A 310 2.00 -18.42 -12.34
C GLU A 310 2.35 -17.66 -11.07
N CYS A 311 1.53 -17.81 -10.03
CA CYS A 311 1.79 -17.20 -8.74
C CYS A 311 2.98 -17.87 -8.05
N GLN A 312 3.13 -19.19 -8.17
CA GLN A 312 4.32 -19.88 -7.67
C GLN A 312 5.59 -19.35 -8.35
N LEU A 313 5.57 -19.12 -9.67
CA LEU A 313 6.70 -18.52 -10.39
C LEU A 313 6.97 -17.07 -9.94
N SER A 314 5.93 -16.26 -9.72
CA SER A 314 6.10 -14.88 -9.23
C SER A 314 6.64 -14.83 -7.79
N VAL A 315 6.21 -15.76 -6.94
CA VAL A 315 6.72 -15.95 -5.58
C VAL A 315 8.21 -16.31 -5.61
N LEU A 316 8.63 -17.29 -6.42
CA LEU A 316 10.04 -17.68 -6.54
C LEU A 316 10.92 -16.56 -7.07
N HIS A 317 10.43 -15.79 -8.04
CA HIS A 317 11.13 -14.62 -8.56
C HIS A 317 11.33 -13.55 -7.47
N CYS A 318 10.26 -13.24 -6.71
CA CYS A 318 10.30 -12.28 -5.61
C CYS A 318 11.24 -12.74 -4.48
N ALA A 319 11.24 -14.03 -4.16
CA ALA A 319 12.10 -14.59 -3.12
C ALA A 319 13.58 -14.75 -3.55
N GLY A 320 13.90 -14.60 -4.84
CA GLY A 320 15.27 -14.77 -5.32
C GLY A 320 15.77 -16.22 -5.28
N HIS A 321 14.87 -17.23 -5.34
CA HIS A 321 15.21 -18.65 -5.26
C HIS A 321 15.11 -19.34 -6.64
N PRO A 322 16.21 -19.41 -7.42
CA PRO A 322 16.23 -20.05 -8.73
C PRO A 322 16.46 -21.56 -8.63
N ASP A 323 15.45 -22.33 -8.27
CA ASP A 323 15.48 -23.79 -8.44
C ASP A 323 15.13 -24.13 -9.89
N GLN A 324 16.14 -24.52 -10.68
CA GLN A 324 15.99 -24.81 -12.11
C GLN A 324 14.98 -25.93 -12.39
N MET A 325 14.98 -27.00 -11.57
CA MET A 325 14.09 -28.14 -11.78
C MET A 325 12.65 -27.71 -11.49
N LEU A 326 12.45 -27.02 -10.37
CA LEU A 326 11.13 -26.50 -10.00
C LEU A 326 10.62 -25.53 -11.08
N ILE A 327 11.44 -24.57 -11.53
CA ILE A 327 11.05 -23.60 -12.56
C ILE A 327 10.67 -24.30 -13.87
N GLU A 328 11.41 -25.31 -14.31
CA GLU A 328 11.05 -26.10 -15.49
C GLU A 328 9.73 -26.85 -15.31
N THR A 329 9.48 -27.42 -14.13
CA THR A 329 8.18 -28.05 -13.83
C THR A 329 7.03 -27.05 -13.81
N LEU A 330 7.22 -25.86 -13.23
CA LEU A 330 6.21 -24.80 -13.23
C LEU A 330 5.88 -24.35 -14.66
N TRP A 331 6.88 -24.12 -15.49
CA TRP A 331 6.67 -23.79 -16.91
C TRP A 331 5.95 -24.90 -17.67
N GLU A 332 6.27 -26.16 -17.38
CA GLU A 332 5.54 -27.29 -17.93
C GLU A 332 4.07 -27.27 -17.51
N HIS A 333 3.76 -27.03 -16.23
CA HIS A 333 2.38 -26.92 -15.74
C HIS A 333 1.64 -25.71 -16.34
N ILE A 334 2.28 -24.54 -16.47
CA ILE A 334 1.70 -23.34 -17.09
C ILE A 334 1.32 -23.63 -18.55
N ILE A 335 2.24 -24.22 -19.32
CA ILE A 335 1.99 -24.56 -20.74
C ILE A 335 0.92 -25.66 -20.84
N ASN A 336 0.97 -26.67 -19.98
CA ASN A 336 0.01 -27.78 -19.98
C ASN A 336 -1.40 -27.33 -19.56
N ALA A 337 -1.53 -26.39 -18.62
CA ALA A 337 -2.81 -25.84 -18.19
C ALA A 337 -3.50 -25.11 -19.35
N GLU A 338 -2.75 -24.29 -20.10
CA GLU A 338 -3.30 -23.56 -21.25
C GLU A 338 -3.68 -24.50 -22.41
N THR A 339 -2.91 -25.58 -22.59
CA THR A 339 -3.08 -26.55 -23.69
C THR A 339 -4.07 -27.68 -23.37
N ARG A 340 -4.46 -27.88 -22.10
CA ARG A 340 -5.47 -28.88 -21.72
C ARG A 340 -6.82 -28.55 -22.37
N ASN A 341 -7.41 -29.57 -23.00
CA ASN A 341 -8.78 -29.56 -23.50
C ASN A 341 -9.70 -29.92 -22.33
N GLU A 342 -10.68 -29.07 -21.99
CA GLU A 342 -11.69 -29.35 -20.96
C GLU A 342 -12.53 -30.62 -21.24
N GLY A 343 -12.42 -31.21 -22.44
CA GLY A 343 -13.16 -32.41 -22.85
C GLY A 343 -12.33 -33.64 -23.21
N GLY A 344 -11.00 -33.66 -23.01
CA GLY A 344 -10.15 -34.84 -23.25
C GLY A 344 -10.11 -35.40 -24.69
N GLY A 345 -10.80 -34.77 -25.64
CA GLY A 345 -10.86 -35.19 -27.04
C GLY A 345 -9.65 -34.73 -27.86
N PRO A 346 -9.43 -35.33 -29.05
CA PRO A 346 -8.39 -34.89 -29.98
C PRO A 346 -8.53 -33.40 -30.28
N ILE A 347 -7.39 -32.73 -30.46
CA ILE A 347 -7.31 -31.28 -30.70
C ILE A 347 -8.18 -30.93 -31.91
N ASN A 348 -9.25 -30.17 -31.68
CA ASN A 348 -10.01 -29.59 -32.77
C ASN A 348 -9.13 -28.52 -33.44
N PRO A 349 -8.85 -28.60 -34.76
CA PRO A 349 -8.02 -27.62 -35.47
C PRO A 349 -8.47 -26.16 -35.27
N TYR A 350 -9.78 -25.93 -35.12
CA TYR A 350 -10.32 -24.61 -34.84
C TYR A 350 -9.99 -24.10 -33.43
N LEU A 351 -9.97 -25.00 -32.43
CA LEU A 351 -9.55 -24.68 -31.06
C LEU A 351 -8.03 -24.55 -30.94
N ALA A 352 -7.27 -25.30 -31.75
CA ALA A 352 -5.80 -25.25 -31.76
C ALA A 352 -5.30 -23.83 -32.02
N LYS A 353 -5.89 -23.12 -33.00
CA LYS A 353 -5.52 -21.75 -33.34
C LYS A 353 -5.80 -20.77 -32.19
N THR A 354 -6.95 -20.87 -31.54
CA THR A 354 -7.29 -20.03 -30.37
C THR A 354 -6.37 -20.33 -29.19
N LYS A 355 -6.05 -21.60 -28.94
CA LYS A 355 -5.12 -22.02 -27.90
C LYS A 355 -3.69 -21.55 -28.17
N ILE A 356 -3.22 -21.60 -29.42
CA ILE A 356 -1.92 -21.03 -29.83
C ILE A 356 -1.90 -19.51 -29.59
N ALA A 357 -2.98 -18.80 -29.92
CA ALA A 357 -3.08 -17.37 -29.67
C ALA A 357 -3.07 -17.03 -28.16
N GLY A 358 -3.80 -17.80 -27.34
CA GLY A 358 -3.78 -17.70 -25.88
C GLY A 358 -2.38 -17.94 -25.31
N LEU A 359 -1.75 -19.05 -25.70
CA LEU A 359 -0.39 -19.42 -25.29
C LEU A 359 0.65 -18.38 -25.74
N SER A 360 0.57 -17.88 -26.98
CA SER A 360 1.44 -16.80 -27.46
C SER A 360 1.30 -15.54 -26.62
N THR A 361 0.06 -15.16 -26.27
CA THR A 361 -0.20 -14.00 -25.41
C THR A 361 0.37 -14.22 -24.01
N LYS A 362 0.16 -15.40 -23.44
CA LYS A 362 0.64 -15.80 -22.11
C LYS A 362 2.17 -15.79 -22.02
N ILE A 363 2.84 -16.37 -23.00
CA ILE A 363 4.30 -16.40 -23.09
C ILE A 363 4.86 -14.98 -23.29
N LYS A 364 4.18 -14.12 -24.07
CA LYS A 364 4.57 -12.72 -24.21
C LYS A 364 4.43 -11.93 -22.92
N THR A 365 3.34 -12.12 -22.17
CA THR A 365 3.13 -11.41 -20.89
C THR A 365 4.16 -11.82 -19.84
N LEU A 366 4.37 -13.13 -19.66
CA LEU A 366 5.36 -13.64 -18.69
C LEU A 366 6.80 -13.38 -19.16
N GLY A 367 7.06 -13.50 -20.46
CA GLY A 367 8.36 -13.23 -21.06
C GLY A 367 8.82 -11.78 -20.85
N ARG A 368 7.92 -10.79 -20.95
CA ARG A 368 8.27 -9.39 -20.65
C ARG A 368 8.76 -9.17 -19.22
N ILE A 369 8.31 -10.00 -18.28
CA ILE A 369 8.69 -9.92 -16.86
C ILE A 369 9.99 -10.69 -16.61
N TYR A 370 10.08 -11.93 -17.11
CA TYR A 370 11.14 -12.85 -16.73
C TYR A 370 12.28 -12.99 -17.75
N ALA A 371 12.13 -12.56 -19.00
CA ALA A 371 13.15 -12.81 -20.04
C ALA A 371 14.48 -12.10 -19.78
N SER A 372 14.48 -11.05 -18.96
CA SER A 372 15.72 -10.41 -18.47
C SER A 372 16.55 -11.34 -17.57
N SER A 373 15.90 -12.29 -16.90
CA SER A 373 16.53 -13.26 -16.00
C SER A 373 16.44 -14.68 -16.56
N GLN A 374 17.55 -15.16 -17.12
CA GLN A 374 17.66 -16.51 -17.69
C GLN A 374 17.35 -17.62 -16.68
N LYS A 375 17.43 -17.34 -15.38
CA LYS A 375 17.15 -18.29 -14.30
C LYS A 375 15.66 -18.62 -14.18
N TYR A 376 14.79 -17.62 -14.38
CA TYR A 376 13.33 -17.79 -14.27
C TYR A 376 12.65 -17.99 -15.63
N PHE A 377 13.37 -17.74 -16.72
CA PHE A 377 12.92 -17.96 -18.08
C PHE A 377 13.88 -18.93 -18.81
N PRO A 378 13.76 -20.25 -18.58
CA PRO A 378 14.60 -21.25 -19.24
C PRO A 378 14.26 -21.36 -20.72
N LEU A 379 14.85 -20.46 -21.52
CA LEU A 379 14.50 -20.22 -22.93
C LEU A 379 14.57 -21.50 -23.79
N GLU A 380 15.62 -22.31 -23.62
CA GLU A 380 15.79 -23.56 -24.37
C GLU A 380 14.65 -24.57 -24.07
N TYR A 381 14.29 -24.70 -22.79
CA TYR A 381 13.24 -25.61 -22.34
C TYR A 381 11.86 -25.16 -22.84
N ILE A 382 11.56 -23.86 -22.68
CA ILE A 382 10.29 -23.27 -23.11
C ILE A 382 10.13 -23.42 -24.62
N ILE A 383 11.15 -23.07 -25.43
CA ILE A 383 11.09 -23.23 -26.89
C ILE A 383 10.84 -24.69 -27.26
N LYS A 384 11.57 -25.64 -26.66
CA LYS A 384 11.40 -27.07 -26.93
C LYS A 384 9.97 -27.54 -26.64
N LYS A 385 9.39 -27.14 -25.51
CA LYS A 385 8.02 -27.53 -25.12
C LYS A 385 6.96 -26.88 -26.02
N LEU A 386 7.07 -25.58 -26.30
CA LEU A 386 6.14 -24.87 -27.20
C LEU A 386 6.19 -25.46 -28.62
N GLU A 387 7.38 -25.79 -29.12
CA GLU A 387 7.52 -26.44 -30.42
C GLU A 387 6.98 -27.86 -30.44
N SER A 388 7.11 -28.60 -29.33
CA SER A 388 6.49 -29.93 -29.22
C SER A 388 4.96 -29.85 -29.35
N TYR A 389 4.34 -28.79 -28.82
CA TYR A 389 2.91 -28.52 -28.99
C TYR A 389 2.57 -28.06 -30.41
N SER A 390 3.38 -27.15 -30.97
CA SER A 390 3.24 -26.68 -32.36
C SER A 390 3.30 -27.83 -33.37
N CYS A 391 4.21 -28.78 -33.14
CA CYS A 391 4.41 -30.01 -33.91
C CYS A 391 3.16 -30.90 -33.93
N ILE A 392 2.42 -30.97 -32.82
CA ILE A 392 1.16 -31.71 -32.73
C ILE A 392 0.04 -30.95 -33.45
N ALA A 393 -0.02 -29.61 -33.28
CA ALA A 393 -1.06 -28.78 -33.87
C ALA A 393 -0.97 -28.66 -35.40
N LYS A 394 0.24 -28.66 -35.98
CA LYS A 394 0.52 -28.59 -37.45
C LYS A 394 -0.07 -27.38 -38.20
N GLU A 395 -0.51 -26.34 -37.49
CA GLU A 395 -1.17 -25.16 -38.08
C GLU A 395 -0.20 -24.02 -38.45
N ASP A 396 0.65 -23.59 -37.52
CA ASP A 396 1.56 -22.45 -37.70
C ASP A 396 2.96 -22.80 -37.17
N TYR A 397 3.98 -22.67 -38.01
CA TYR A 397 5.39 -22.96 -37.67
C TYR A 397 6.16 -21.70 -37.26
N CYS A 398 5.53 -20.52 -37.27
CA CYS A 398 6.19 -19.25 -37.04
C CYS A 398 5.87 -18.61 -35.68
N TRP A 399 4.77 -19.00 -35.03
CA TRP A 399 4.30 -18.31 -33.82
C TRP A 399 5.27 -18.38 -32.63
N VAL A 400 6.01 -19.48 -32.44
CA VAL A 400 6.91 -19.66 -31.28
C VAL A 400 8.07 -18.68 -31.35
N PHE A 401 8.85 -18.71 -32.44
CA PHE A 401 10.00 -17.80 -32.58
C PHE A 401 9.55 -16.34 -32.71
N ASN A 402 8.42 -16.05 -33.36
CA ASN A 402 7.86 -14.70 -33.41
C ASN A 402 7.47 -14.20 -32.02
N SER A 403 6.98 -15.08 -31.14
CA SER A 403 6.69 -14.74 -29.75
C SER A 403 7.98 -14.40 -29.00
N MET A 404 9.06 -15.17 -29.18
CA MET A 404 10.37 -14.89 -28.57
C MET A 404 10.99 -13.60 -29.08
N LEU A 405 10.91 -13.31 -30.38
CA LEU A 405 11.35 -12.04 -30.95
C LEU A 405 10.58 -10.86 -30.35
N SER A 406 9.27 -11.00 -30.17
CA SER A 406 8.44 -9.93 -29.58
C SER A 406 8.69 -9.67 -28.10
N ILE A 407 9.28 -10.64 -27.39
CA ILE A 407 9.74 -10.49 -26.00
C ILE A 407 11.08 -9.75 -25.92
N GLY A 408 11.82 -9.66 -27.04
CA GLY A 408 13.13 -9.02 -27.12
C GLY A 408 14.30 -10.01 -27.17
N VAL A 409 14.05 -11.31 -27.34
CA VAL A 409 15.12 -12.29 -27.57
C VAL A 409 15.71 -12.04 -28.95
N SER A 410 17.03 -11.93 -29.03
CA SER A 410 17.71 -11.63 -30.29
C SER A 410 17.59 -12.80 -31.30
N MET A 411 17.42 -12.45 -32.58
CA MET A 411 17.35 -13.45 -33.67
C MET A 411 18.55 -14.42 -33.68
N PRO A 412 19.80 -13.98 -33.45
CA PRO A 412 20.93 -14.90 -33.37
C PRO A 412 20.81 -15.92 -32.24
N LYS A 413 20.31 -15.51 -31.06
CA LYS A 413 20.15 -16.42 -29.93
C LYS A 413 19.06 -17.47 -30.19
N ILE A 414 17.96 -17.05 -30.84
CA ILE A 414 16.92 -17.98 -31.27
C ILE A 414 17.50 -19.00 -32.25
N LEU A 415 18.23 -18.55 -33.28
CA LEU A 415 18.85 -19.45 -34.27
C LEU A 415 19.82 -20.44 -33.61
N GLU A 416 20.63 -20.01 -32.65
CA GLU A 416 21.53 -20.87 -31.87
C GLU A 416 20.77 -21.99 -31.14
N ILE A 417 19.67 -21.64 -30.47
CA ILE A 417 18.84 -22.60 -29.71
C ILE A 417 18.17 -23.61 -30.64
N TYR A 418 17.55 -23.16 -31.74
CA TYR A 418 16.93 -24.07 -32.69
C TYR A 418 17.97 -24.98 -33.37
N ASN A 419 19.18 -24.48 -33.65
CA ASN A 419 20.29 -25.31 -34.11
C ASN A 419 20.63 -26.41 -33.11
N LYS A 420 20.82 -26.05 -31.84
CA LYS A 420 21.10 -27.01 -30.76
C LYS A 420 19.99 -28.05 -30.63
N LEU A 421 18.73 -27.64 -30.70
CA LEU A 421 17.57 -28.54 -30.67
C LEU A 421 17.55 -29.47 -31.88
N CYS A 422 17.84 -28.97 -33.08
CA CYS A 422 17.92 -29.79 -34.29
C CYS A 422 19.05 -30.84 -34.20
N LEU A 423 20.23 -30.43 -33.70
CA LEU A 423 21.38 -31.32 -33.53
C LEU A 423 21.18 -32.36 -32.43
N SER A 424 20.36 -32.07 -31.41
CA SER A 424 20.04 -33.01 -30.34
C SER A 424 19.30 -34.27 -30.81
N ASN A 425 18.69 -34.22 -32.01
CA ASN A 425 18.00 -35.33 -32.67
C ASN A 425 17.01 -36.07 -31.75
N ASP A 426 16.23 -35.30 -30.97
CA ASP A 426 15.30 -35.84 -30.00
C ASP A 426 14.18 -36.67 -30.68
N PRO A 427 13.90 -37.91 -30.22
CA PRO A 427 12.86 -38.76 -30.81
C PRO A 427 11.44 -38.20 -30.72
N ILE A 428 11.16 -37.17 -29.90
CA ILE A 428 9.82 -36.55 -29.80
C ILE A 428 9.28 -36.09 -31.17
N TRP A 429 10.14 -35.56 -32.03
CA TRP A 429 9.76 -35.04 -33.35
C TRP A 429 9.34 -36.16 -34.32
N PHE A 430 10.00 -37.31 -34.20
CA PHE A 430 9.65 -38.52 -34.94
C PHE A 430 8.32 -39.13 -34.44
N LYS A 431 8.14 -39.20 -33.11
CA LYS A 431 6.92 -39.75 -32.49
C LYS A 431 5.67 -38.94 -32.85
N ASN A 432 5.80 -37.62 -32.97
CA ASN A 432 4.69 -36.72 -33.31
C ASN A 432 4.41 -36.63 -34.83
N GLY A 433 5.17 -37.36 -35.65
CA GLY A 433 4.88 -37.54 -37.08
C GLY A 433 5.30 -36.37 -37.98
N SER A 434 6.22 -35.51 -37.53
CA SER A 434 6.85 -34.47 -38.37
C SER A 434 8.36 -34.36 -38.09
N PRO A 435 9.17 -35.29 -38.63
CA PRO A 435 10.62 -35.32 -38.39
C PRO A 435 11.35 -34.05 -38.86
N ASN A 436 10.80 -33.37 -39.86
CA ASN A 436 11.37 -32.13 -40.42
C ASN A 436 10.81 -30.85 -39.75
N HIS A 437 10.03 -30.95 -38.67
CA HIS A 437 9.40 -29.80 -38.01
C HIS A 437 10.39 -28.68 -37.69
N LEU A 438 11.48 -29.00 -36.99
CA LEU A 438 12.50 -28.01 -36.63
C LEU A 438 13.20 -27.40 -37.85
N LEU A 439 13.41 -28.16 -38.93
CA LEU A 439 14.03 -27.66 -40.16
C LEU A 439 13.11 -26.70 -40.91
N VAL A 440 11.79 -26.95 -40.90
CA VAL A 440 10.78 -26.01 -41.43
C VAL A 440 10.80 -24.71 -40.62
N VAL A 441 10.82 -24.80 -39.29
CA VAL A 441 10.89 -23.61 -38.43
C VAL A 441 12.18 -22.82 -38.68
N LEU A 442 13.32 -23.51 -38.79
CA LEU A 442 14.61 -22.90 -39.11
C LEU A 442 14.61 -22.20 -40.47
N ALA A 443 14.01 -22.82 -41.50
CA ALA A 443 13.84 -22.18 -42.81
C ALA A 443 12.99 -20.90 -42.69
N ASN A 444 11.92 -20.92 -41.90
CA ASN A 444 11.09 -19.73 -41.66
C ASN A 444 11.85 -18.62 -40.92
N ILE A 445 12.63 -18.95 -39.88
CA ILE A 445 13.50 -18.00 -39.17
C ILE A 445 14.46 -17.30 -40.15
N LEU A 446 15.12 -18.09 -41.00
CA LEU A 446 16.05 -17.58 -42.00
C LEU A 446 15.35 -16.73 -43.07
N ASN A 447 14.15 -17.12 -43.51
CA ASN A 447 13.38 -16.35 -44.47
C ASN A 447 12.91 -15.02 -43.87
N THR A 448 12.45 -15.00 -42.60
CA THR A 448 12.09 -13.77 -41.90
C THR A 448 13.27 -12.82 -41.77
N PHE A 449 14.46 -13.33 -41.48
CA PHE A 449 15.68 -12.53 -41.48
C PHE A 449 16.04 -12.02 -42.90
N ALA A 450 15.94 -12.87 -43.92
CA ALA A 450 16.24 -12.50 -45.30
C ALA A 450 15.28 -11.43 -45.85
N GLU A 451 14.02 -11.44 -45.43
CA GLU A 451 13.01 -10.44 -45.79
C GLU A 451 13.14 -9.13 -44.99
N SER A 452 13.65 -9.20 -43.76
CA SER A 452 13.83 -8.04 -42.87
C SER A 452 15.19 -8.07 -42.14
N PRO A 453 16.29 -7.71 -42.83
CA PRO A 453 17.64 -7.71 -42.24
C PRO A 453 17.85 -6.68 -41.13
N SER A 454 16.93 -5.71 -41.02
CA SER A 454 16.87 -4.71 -39.95
C SER A 454 16.56 -5.30 -38.57
N SER A 455 16.09 -6.55 -38.50
CA SER A 455 15.86 -7.28 -37.25
C SER A 455 17.15 -7.57 -36.46
N VAL A 456 18.32 -7.47 -37.11
CA VAL A 456 19.63 -7.63 -36.49
C VAL A 456 20.41 -6.32 -36.57
N SER A 457 21.16 -6.04 -35.51
CA SER A 457 22.04 -4.87 -35.40
C SER A 457 22.95 -4.77 -36.61
N TYR A 458 23.13 -3.54 -37.12
CA TYR A 458 23.95 -3.29 -38.30
C TYR A 458 25.38 -3.83 -38.16
N HIS A 459 25.96 -3.74 -36.95
CA HIS A 459 27.31 -4.21 -36.67
C HIS A 459 27.46 -5.74 -36.73
N GLU A 460 26.42 -6.48 -36.37
CA GLU A 460 26.44 -7.94 -36.31
C GLU A 460 25.91 -8.58 -37.60
N ARG A 461 25.19 -7.81 -38.42
CA ARG A 461 24.48 -8.29 -39.62
C ARG A 461 25.37 -9.10 -40.55
N ARG A 462 26.58 -8.61 -40.87
CA ARG A 462 27.47 -9.31 -41.81
C ARG A 462 27.93 -10.66 -41.27
N SER A 463 28.32 -10.72 -39.99
CA SER A 463 28.70 -11.98 -39.34
C SER A 463 27.51 -12.94 -39.29
N PHE A 464 26.32 -12.42 -39.00
CA PHE A 464 25.11 -13.21 -38.89
C PHE A 464 24.65 -13.77 -40.26
N VAL A 465 24.78 -13.00 -41.35
CA VAL A 465 24.51 -13.49 -42.72
C VAL A 465 25.38 -14.71 -43.04
N VAL A 466 26.67 -14.68 -42.67
CA VAL A 466 27.58 -15.84 -42.87
C VAL A 466 27.09 -17.05 -42.06
N THR A 467 26.76 -16.86 -40.78
CA THR A 467 26.19 -17.93 -39.94
C THR A 467 24.91 -18.52 -40.54
N CYS A 468 24.03 -17.67 -41.08
CA CYS A 468 22.81 -18.09 -41.76
C CYS A 468 23.11 -18.89 -43.04
N GLN A 469 24.09 -18.48 -43.83
CA GLN A 469 24.52 -19.20 -45.04
C GLN A 469 25.09 -20.59 -44.68
N ASP A 470 25.98 -20.66 -43.69
CA ASP A 470 26.54 -21.93 -43.19
C ASP A 470 25.45 -22.87 -42.65
N ALA A 471 24.48 -22.30 -41.93
CA ALA A 471 23.32 -23.04 -41.42
C ALA A 471 22.48 -23.64 -42.57
N VAL A 472 22.19 -22.86 -43.62
CA VAL A 472 21.45 -23.36 -44.80
C VAL A 472 22.19 -24.52 -45.46
N VAL A 473 23.51 -24.42 -45.63
CA VAL A 473 24.33 -25.49 -46.21
C VAL A 473 24.25 -26.76 -45.35
N SER A 474 24.36 -26.61 -44.02
CA SER A 474 24.23 -27.73 -43.08
C SER A 474 22.85 -28.41 -43.16
N TYR A 475 21.77 -27.63 -43.19
CA TYR A 475 20.40 -28.16 -43.28
C TYR A 475 20.12 -28.85 -44.61
N LEU A 476 20.60 -28.29 -45.72
CA LEU A 476 20.52 -28.94 -47.02
C LEU A 476 21.26 -30.29 -47.03
N GLY A 477 22.46 -30.34 -46.43
CA GLY A 477 23.21 -31.58 -46.26
C GLY A 477 22.41 -32.65 -45.50
N GLN A 478 21.75 -32.28 -44.41
CA GLN A 478 20.91 -33.21 -43.64
C GLN A 478 19.72 -33.72 -44.47
N LEU A 479 19.01 -32.84 -45.18
CA LEU A 479 17.87 -33.23 -46.01
C LEU A 479 18.26 -34.13 -47.19
N TYR A 480 19.45 -33.95 -47.77
CA TYR A 480 19.94 -34.81 -48.85
C TYR A 480 20.24 -36.24 -48.40
N THR A 481 20.56 -36.46 -47.11
CA THR A 481 20.84 -37.81 -46.59
C THR A 481 19.58 -38.65 -46.35
N LYS A 482 18.40 -38.02 -46.24
CA LYS A 482 17.11 -38.70 -46.00
C LYS A 482 15.99 -38.11 -46.87
N PRO A 483 15.95 -38.43 -48.18
CA PRO A 483 14.96 -37.86 -49.08
C PRO A 483 13.56 -38.43 -48.80
N ASP A 484 12.67 -37.60 -48.25
CA ASP A 484 11.22 -37.82 -48.26
C ASP A 484 10.51 -36.81 -49.20
N SER A 485 9.22 -37.01 -49.50
CA SER A 485 8.47 -36.11 -50.38
C SER A 485 8.31 -34.69 -49.80
N ALA A 486 8.33 -34.54 -48.46
CA ALA A 486 8.27 -33.25 -47.78
C ALA A 486 9.62 -32.49 -47.83
N SER A 487 10.73 -33.23 -47.94
CA SER A 487 12.10 -32.74 -48.01
C SER A 487 12.35 -32.03 -49.34
N ALA A 488 11.72 -32.50 -50.43
CA ALA A 488 11.88 -31.88 -51.75
C ALA A 488 11.34 -30.43 -51.79
N ALA A 489 10.21 -30.16 -51.13
CA ALA A 489 9.66 -28.82 -51.01
C ALA A 489 10.56 -27.92 -50.15
N LEU A 490 10.99 -28.42 -48.99
CA LEU A 490 11.85 -27.70 -48.06
C LEU A 490 13.24 -27.39 -48.66
N ILE A 491 13.82 -28.31 -49.45
CA ILE A 491 15.06 -28.09 -50.20
C ILE A 491 14.91 -26.92 -51.18
N LYS A 492 13.77 -26.82 -51.88
CA LYS A 492 13.51 -25.72 -52.80
C LYS A 492 13.40 -24.38 -52.06
N GLU A 493 12.74 -24.35 -50.91
CA GLU A 493 12.63 -23.16 -50.06
C GLU A 493 13.99 -22.71 -49.53
N LEU A 494 14.78 -23.63 -48.96
CA LEU A 494 16.13 -23.32 -48.46
C LEU A 494 17.06 -22.78 -49.55
N LYS A 495 16.99 -23.30 -50.79
CA LYS A 495 17.73 -22.74 -51.93
C LYS A 495 17.29 -21.32 -52.30
N CYS A 496 15.99 -21.03 -52.22
CA CYS A 496 15.47 -19.68 -52.43
C CYS A 496 15.99 -18.72 -51.34
N ILE A 497 15.96 -19.16 -50.09
CA ILE A 497 16.49 -18.39 -48.95
C ILE A 497 17.99 -18.16 -49.10
N GLN A 498 18.77 -19.17 -49.51
CA GLN A 498 20.20 -19.03 -49.80
C GLN A 498 20.46 -17.91 -50.81
N ALA A 499 19.74 -17.91 -51.93
CA ALA A 499 19.88 -16.87 -52.96
C ALA A 499 19.46 -15.47 -52.47
N LYS A 500 18.52 -15.38 -51.51
CA LYS A 500 18.18 -14.10 -50.86
C LYS A 500 19.31 -13.65 -49.92
N LEU A 501 19.88 -14.55 -49.12
CA LEU A 501 20.97 -14.27 -48.19
C LEU A 501 22.27 -13.88 -48.90
N GLU A 502 22.55 -14.43 -50.09
CA GLU A 502 23.71 -14.05 -50.91
C GLU A 502 23.60 -12.62 -51.49
N ARG A 503 22.40 -12.03 -51.50
CA ARG A 503 22.16 -10.66 -51.99
C ARG A 503 22.24 -9.59 -50.89
N LEU A 504 22.32 -10.01 -49.62
CA LEU A 504 22.42 -9.16 -48.43
C LEU A 504 23.88 -8.98 -48.02
#